data_AF-T1CHW3-F1
#
_entry.id   AF-T1CHW3-F1
#
_cell.length_a   1.000
_cell.length_b   1.000
_cell.length_c   1.000
_cell.angle_alpha   90.00
_cell.angle_beta   90.00
_cell.angle_gamma   90.00
#
_symmetry.space_group_name_H-M   'P 1'
#
loop_
_entity.id
_entity.type
_entity.pdbx_description
1 polymer ?
#
loop_
_entity_poly.entity_id
_entity_poly.type
_entity_poly.pdbx_seq_one_letter_code
_entity_poly.pdbx_strand_id
1 'polypeptide(L)'
;MTLAKLRQASGRVLYVTLSAYLAQNARSLYDAHGYVNEDQAVEFLSFRECLETLQIPEGREVRFADFRGWFERHRQVLRGELKELDAHALFEEFRGVIGAAPRSALDLAAYQALGVRQSLIPQGPARAVVHGLYGRYSAWLKEAGLFDLNQVAHAWMPLAEPVYDFAVIDEVQDLTRAQLALILACLKHPDAFLLCGDTHQIVHPNFFSWAAVRALFWEGRDASPDTTQPVALLRANFRNTQAVTQLGNRLLKIKHARFGSVDRESSFLIECATREIGTVQLLDATSATLREIDARTRTSARHAVIVLRDEDKPAAKAQFHTPLVFSVHEAKGLEYPHVVLFDLVSSQRAAFAEIAEGISERGLNQDDLSFRRARDKADKSLELYKFFVNALYVALTRASESLILVESDPRHSLLDLLGLRPGQPLDLAASRSSVDEWAQEARKLEQQGKQEQADAIRAAFLQTKPTPWKPWSEALIRELLPRALDPRDPSNKLRQTLFDYALWHGQHAWIEQLAEKTRFAPALSLAPQG
;
A
#
# COMPACT_ATOMS: atom_id res chain seq x y z
N MET A 1 -0.57 -20.69 0.30
CA MET A 1 0.71 -21.43 0.37
C MET A 1 1.54 -21.00 1.58
N THR A 2 1.81 -19.71 1.74
CA THR A 2 2.53 -19.12 2.89
C THR A 2 2.02 -19.61 4.25
N LEU A 3 0.72 -19.51 4.50
CA LEU A 3 0.13 -20.00 5.75
C LEU A 3 0.28 -21.51 5.95
N ALA A 4 0.23 -22.29 4.87
CA ALA A 4 0.47 -23.74 4.96
C ALA A 4 1.92 -24.07 5.34
N LYS A 5 2.89 -23.22 4.93
CA LYS A 5 4.28 -23.31 5.39
C LYS A 5 4.45 -22.81 6.82
N LEU A 6 3.78 -21.72 7.18
CA LEU A 6 3.72 -21.22 8.57
C LEU A 6 3.25 -22.31 9.54
N ARG A 7 2.21 -23.07 9.16
CA ARG A 7 1.67 -24.21 9.93
C ARG A 7 2.67 -25.35 10.17
N GLN A 8 3.74 -25.45 9.38
CA GLN A 8 4.79 -26.48 9.53
C GLN A 8 5.89 -26.06 10.52
N ALA A 9 5.92 -24.79 10.94
CA ALA A 9 6.87 -24.30 11.92
C ALA A 9 6.40 -24.55 13.35
N SER A 10 7.35 -24.68 14.27
CA SER A 10 7.13 -24.87 15.71
C SER A 10 7.81 -23.74 16.48
N GLY A 11 7.42 -23.55 17.74
CA GLY A 11 7.94 -22.48 18.60
C GLY A 11 7.20 -21.16 18.40
N ARG A 12 7.90 -20.04 18.63
CA ARG A 12 7.34 -18.70 18.45
C ARG A 12 7.48 -18.27 17.00
N VAL A 13 6.38 -18.08 16.30
CA VAL A 13 6.36 -17.89 14.85
C VAL A 13 5.70 -16.56 14.50
N LEU A 14 6.32 -15.80 13.60
CA LEU A 14 5.82 -14.51 13.16
C LEU A 14 5.26 -14.59 11.73
N TYR A 15 4.07 -14.05 11.51
CA TYR A 15 3.62 -13.60 10.21
C TYR A 15 3.60 -12.07 10.21
N VAL A 16 4.31 -11.45 9.27
CA VAL A 16 4.39 -10.00 9.17
C VAL A 16 4.16 -9.52 7.74
N THR A 17 3.46 -8.40 7.62
CA THR A 17 3.18 -7.68 6.37
C THR A 17 3.05 -6.19 6.69
N LEU A 18 3.03 -5.29 5.69
CA LEU A 18 2.83 -3.87 5.97
C LEU A 18 1.37 -3.55 6.40
N SER A 19 0.39 -4.34 5.94
CA SER A 19 -1.04 -4.07 6.16
C SER A 19 -1.63 -4.81 7.35
N ALA A 20 -2.16 -4.08 8.33
CA ALA A 20 -2.88 -4.67 9.48
C ALA A 20 -4.09 -5.51 9.05
N TYR A 21 -4.79 -5.09 8.00
CA TYR A 21 -5.89 -5.86 7.42
C TYR A 21 -5.40 -7.21 6.86
N LEU A 22 -4.28 -7.22 6.12
CA LEU A 22 -3.72 -8.47 5.59
C LEU A 22 -3.27 -9.39 6.72
N ALA A 23 -2.67 -8.86 7.79
CA ALA A 23 -2.33 -9.64 8.98
C ALA A 23 -3.57 -10.26 9.64
N GLN A 24 -4.65 -9.49 9.83
CA GLN A 24 -5.90 -9.98 10.41
C GLN A 24 -6.60 -11.03 9.52
N ASN A 25 -6.59 -10.83 8.21
CA ASN A 25 -7.14 -11.79 7.26
C ASN A 25 -6.30 -13.08 7.22
N ALA A 26 -4.97 -12.96 7.24
CA ALA A 26 -4.05 -14.10 7.34
C ALA A 26 -4.30 -14.92 8.62
N ARG A 27 -4.52 -14.26 9.76
CA ARG A 27 -4.94 -14.92 11.00
C ARG A 27 -6.24 -15.67 10.84
N SER A 28 -7.26 -15.02 10.28
CA SER A 28 -8.59 -15.64 10.08
C SER A 28 -8.52 -16.87 9.18
N LEU A 29 -7.70 -16.83 8.11
CA LEU A 29 -7.46 -17.95 7.22
C LEU A 29 -6.63 -19.06 7.89
N TYR A 30 -5.70 -18.68 8.76
CA TYR A 30 -4.87 -19.63 9.50
C TYR A 30 -5.70 -20.41 10.53
N ASP A 31 -6.63 -19.76 11.23
CA ASP A 31 -7.53 -20.39 12.20
C ASP A 31 -8.72 -21.12 11.54
N ALA A 32 -8.87 -20.96 10.22
CA ALA A 32 -9.99 -21.53 9.47
C ALA A 32 -10.07 -23.06 9.61
N HIS A 33 -11.30 -23.57 9.62
CA HIS A 33 -11.63 -24.99 9.79
C HIS A 33 -11.18 -25.59 11.14
N GLY A 34 -11.02 -24.77 12.18
CA GLY A 34 -10.69 -25.23 13.53
C GLY A 34 -9.26 -25.76 13.65
N TYR A 35 -8.34 -25.25 12.81
CA TYR A 35 -6.93 -25.62 12.89
C TYR A 35 -6.32 -25.13 14.21
N VAL A 36 -5.61 -26.03 14.91
CA VAL A 36 -4.86 -25.73 16.13
C VAL A 36 -3.51 -26.42 16.04
N ASN A 37 -2.46 -25.73 16.48
CA ASN A 37 -1.11 -26.28 16.62
C ASN A 37 -0.57 -25.91 18.00
N GLU A 38 -0.57 -26.86 18.93
CA GLU A 38 -0.15 -26.64 20.32
C GLU A 38 1.36 -26.38 20.43
N ASP A 39 2.15 -26.85 19.46
CA ASP A 39 3.60 -26.65 19.40
C ASP A 39 3.99 -25.27 18.83
N GLN A 40 3.02 -24.39 18.57
CA GLN A 40 3.23 -23.12 17.88
C GLN A 40 2.54 -21.95 18.59
N ALA A 41 3.34 -20.95 18.97
CA ALA A 41 2.88 -19.64 19.40
C ALA A 41 2.99 -18.67 18.20
N VAL A 42 1.91 -18.51 17.43
CA VAL A 42 1.90 -17.70 16.21
C VAL A 42 1.37 -16.28 16.46
N GLU A 43 2.08 -15.30 15.92
CA GLU A 43 1.69 -13.89 15.93
C GLU A 43 1.45 -13.41 14.49
N PHE A 44 0.36 -12.68 14.26
CA PHE A 44 0.03 -12.07 12.98
C PHE A 44 0.03 -10.56 13.15
N LEU A 45 1.06 -9.89 12.66
CA LEU A 45 1.30 -8.47 12.90
C LEU A 45 1.45 -7.71 11.59
N SER A 46 0.92 -6.50 11.53
CA SER A 46 1.48 -5.48 10.64
C SER A 46 2.90 -5.13 11.07
N PHE A 47 3.69 -4.56 10.17
CA PHE A 47 5.04 -4.11 10.52
C PHE A 47 5.01 -3.07 11.66
N ARG A 48 3.98 -2.21 11.69
CA ARG A 48 3.78 -1.27 12.79
C ARG A 48 3.54 -1.99 14.12
N GLU A 49 2.64 -2.97 14.16
CA GLU A 49 2.39 -3.75 15.38
C GLU A 49 3.64 -4.54 15.79
N CYS A 50 4.40 -5.08 14.84
CA CYS A 50 5.68 -5.74 15.09
C CYS A 50 6.66 -4.78 15.79
N LEU A 51 6.75 -3.54 15.33
CA LEU A 51 7.58 -2.54 15.98
C LEU A 51 7.08 -2.22 17.41
N GLU A 52 5.76 -2.08 17.58
CA GLU A 52 5.10 -1.80 18.86
C GLU A 52 5.33 -2.92 19.91
N THR A 53 5.70 -4.14 19.49
CA THR A 53 6.14 -5.21 20.41
C THR A 53 7.49 -4.93 21.08
N LEU A 54 8.37 -4.14 20.44
CA LEU A 54 9.65 -3.72 21.00
C LEU A 54 9.47 -2.49 21.90
N GLN A 55 8.79 -1.48 21.35
CA GLN A 55 8.43 -0.26 22.06
C GLN A 55 7.34 0.48 21.27
N ILE A 56 6.42 1.15 21.96
CA ILE A 56 5.37 1.95 21.29
C ILE A 56 5.97 3.27 20.80
N PRO A 57 5.76 3.68 19.53
CA PRO A 57 6.33 4.92 19.02
C PRO A 57 5.58 6.12 19.58
N GLU A 58 6.31 7.16 19.93
CA GLU A 58 5.70 8.42 20.34
C GLU A 58 5.10 9.15 19.14
N GLY A 59 3.88 9.67 19.29
CA GLY A 59 3.21 10.45 18.25
C GLY A 59 2.41 9.59 17.27
N ARG A 60 2.30 10.05 16.02
CA ARG A 60 1.56 9.35 14.95
C ARG A 60 2.41 9.19 13.69
N GLU A 61 2.13 8.16 12.90
CA GLU A 61 2.81 8.00 11.62
C GLU A 61 2.49 9.19 10.69
N VAL A 62 3.53 9.68 10.01
CA VAL A 62 3.42 10.69 8.96
C VAL A 62 2.64 10.17 7.78
N ARG A 63 1.60 10.91 7.36
CA ARG A 63 0.81 10.60 6.16
C ARG A 63 1.28 11.48 5.01
N PHE A 64 1.03 11.02 3.78
CA PHE A 64 1.35 11.81 2.59
C PHE A 64 0.68 13.20 2.59
N ALA A 65 -0.54 13.31 3.13
CA ALA A 65 -1.22 14.60 3.28
C ALA A 65 -0.45 15.59 4.18
N ASP A 66 0.17 15.10 5.25
CA ASP A 66 1.01 15.90 6.14
C ASP A 66 2.27 16.35 5.39
N PHE A 67 2.93 15.40 4.72
CA PHE A 67 4.12 15.65 3.95
C PHE A 67 3.86 16.65 2.82
N ARG A 68 2.74 16.55 2.10
CA ARG A 68 2.36 17.50 1.05
C ARG A 68 2.26 18.93 1.58
N GLY A 69 1.65 19.11 2.76
CA GLY A 69 1.62 20.41 3.44
C GLY A 69 3.01 20.92 3.83
N TRP A 70 3.90 20.03 4.24
CA TRP A 70 5.32 20.36 4.50
C TRP A 70 6.09 20.70 3.22
N PHE A 71 5.89 19.94 2.15
CA PHE A 71 6.52 20.10 0.85
C PHE A 71 6.23 21.46 0.24
N GLU A 72 4.97 21.90 0.22
CA GLU A 72 4.60 23.19 -0.37
C GLU A 72 5.30 24.37 0.32
N ARG A 73 5.58 24.28 1.63
CA ARG A 73 6.36 25.28 2.37
C ARG A 73 7.85 25.30 2.02
N HIS A 74 8.36 24.25 1.38
CA HIS A 74 9.77 24.07 1.02
C HIS A 74 10.01 24.07 -0.50
N ARG A 75 8.94 24.19 -1.30
CA ARG A 75 8.99 24.09 -2.76
C ARG A 75 9.98 25.07 -3.39
N GLN A 76 10.13 26.27 -2.83
CA GLN A 76 11.08 27.31 -3.28
C GLN A 76 12.56 26.92 -3.18
N VAL A 77 12.88 25.86 -2.41
CA VAL A 77 14.23 25.28 -2.31
C VAL A 77 14.55 24.44 -3.54
N LEU A 78 13.53 23.81 -4.14
CA LEU A 78 13.68 22.98 -5.34
C LEU A 78 13.84 23.88 -6.57
N ARG A 79 15.08 24.03 -7.03
CA ARG A 79 15.47 24.88 -8.17
C ARG A 79 16.26 24.08 -9.20
N GLY A 80 16.39 24.64 -10.41
CA GLY A 80 17.14 24.00 -11.49
C GLY A 80 16.59 22.62 -11.83
N GLU A 81 17.44 21.60 -11.80
CA GLU A 81 17.10 20.20 -12.11
C GLU A 81 16.05 19.58 -11.19
N LEU A 82 15.77 20.19 -10.03
CA LEU A 82 14.77 19.72 -9.06
C LEU A 82 13.40 20.40 -9.21
N LYS A 83 13.26 21.37 -10.13
CA LYS A 83 12.04 22.20 -10.22
C LYS A 83 10.77 21.39 -10.52
N GLU A 84 10.91 20.34 -11.32
CA GLU A 84 9.81 19.45 -11.71
C GLU A 84 9.61 18.29 -10.73
N LEU A 85 10.39 18.21 -9.65
CA LEU A 85 10.22 17.18 -8.62
C LEU A 85 8.96 17.50 -7.81
N ASP A 86 7.98 16.59 -7.86
CA ASP A 86 6.75 16.71 -7.09
C ASP A 86 6.89 16.17 -5.65
N ALA A 87 5.83 16.38 -4.85
CA ALA A 87 5.79 15.95 -3.47
C ALA A 87 5.88 14.42 -3.33
N HIS A 88 5.29 13.67 -4.25
CA HIS A 88 5.27 12.21 -4.18
C HIS A 88 6.68 11.66 -4.42
N ALA A 89 7.34 12.09 -5.50
CA ALA A 89 8.70 11.70 -5.82
C ALA A 89 9.70 12.05 -4.71
N LEU A 90 9.58 13.23 -4.08
CA LEU A 90 10.46 13.59 -2.96
C LEU A 90 10.20 12.72 -1.71
N PHE A 91 8.93 12.44 -1.41
CA PHE A 91 8.58 11.60 -0.25
C PHE A 91 9.11 10.16 -0.41
N GLU A 92 8.98 9.61 -1.62
CA GLU A 92 9.51 8.30 -1.96
C GLU A 92 11.04 8.27 -1.96
N GLU A 93 11.72 9.34 -2.39
CA GLU A 93 13.18 9.42 -2.25
C GLU A 93 13.61 9.41 -0.77
N PHE A 94 12.85 10.08 0.11
CA PHE A 94 13.12 10.07 1.54
C PHE A 94 12.91 8.70 2.17
N ARG A 95 11.76 8.06 1.90
CA ARG A 95 11.39 6.80 2.55
C ARG A 95 11.99 5.58 1.86
N GLY A 96 11.99 5.56 0.54
CA GLY A 96 12.41 4.43 -0.30
C GLY A 96 13.91 4.40 -0.63
N VAL A 97 14.64 5.51 -0.47
CA VAL A 97 16.09 5.59 -0.76
C VAL A 97 16.90 5.97 0.46
N ILE A 98 16.76 7.22 0.93
CA ILE A 98 17.64 7.76 1.98
C ILE A 98 17.40 7.04 3.30
N GLY A 99 16.14 6.93 3.73
CA GLY A 99 15.73 6.25 4.96
C GLY A 99 15.66 4.73 4.84
N ALA A 100 15.66 4.16 3.63
CA ALA A 100 15.45 2.73 3.42
C ALA A 100 16.67 1.85 3.73
N ALA A 101 17.85 2.43 3.98
CA ALA A 101 19.06 1.65 4.22
C ALA A 101 18.98 0.84 5.53
N PRO A 102 19.59 -0.37 5.61
CA PRO A 102 19.31 -1.34 6.67
C PRO A 102 19.61 -0.85 8.10
N ARG A 103 20.71 -0.10 8.28
CA ARG A 103 21.25 0.25 9.61
C ARG A 103 20.90 1.66 10.05
N SER A 104 20.96 2.61 9.12
CA SER A 104 20.69 4.02 9.36
C SER A 104 20.35 4.69 8.04
N ALA A 105 19.76 5.88 8.10
CA ALA A 105 19.62 6.72 6.91
C ALA A 105 20.99 6.97 6.25
N LEU A 106 21.00 7.07 4.92
CA LEU A 106 22.21 7.33 4.15
C LEU A 106 22.78 8.71 4.51
N ASP A 107 24.08 8.75 4.80
CA ASP A 107 24.81 10.01 4.81
C ASP A 107 24.95 10.55 3.37
N LEU A 108 25.43 11.79 3.25
CA LEU A 108 25.55 12.43 1.95
C LEU A 108 26.53 11.68 1.03
N ALA A 109 27.60 11.11 1.56
CA ALA A 109 28.60 10.41 0.76
C ALA A 109 28.04 9.10 0.18
N ALA A 110 27.38 8.30 1.00
CA ALA A 110 26.70 7.08 0.60
C ALA A 110 25.55 7.37 -0.37
N TYR A 111 24.80 8.46 -0.14
CA TYR A 111 23.75 8.89 -1.06
C TYR A 111 24.32 9.33 -2.42
N GLN A 112 25.46 10.02 -2.45
CA GLN A 112 26.15 10.37 -3.71
C GLN A 112 26.67 9.13 -4.46
N ALA A 113 27.08 8.09 -3.74
CA ALA A 113 27.58 6.85 -4.35
C ALA A 113 26.51 6.01 -5.05
N LEU A 114 25.22 6.27 -4.82
CA LEU A 114 24.13 5.52 -5.45
C LEU A 114 24.12 5.67 -6.99
N GLY A 115 23.91 4.56 -7.68
CA GLY A 115 23.74 4.55 -9.13
C GLY A 115 22.38 5.11 -9.58
N VAL A 116 22.21 5.29 -10.89
CA VAL A 116 20.96 5.81 -11.51
C VAL A 116 19.74 4.90 -11.30
N ARG A 117 19.94 3.62 -10.96
CA ARG A 117 18.87 2.65 -10.64
C ARG A 117 18.55 2.56 -9.15
N GLN A 118 19.12 3.44 -8.33
CA GLN A 118 18.94 3.45 -6.89
C GLN A 118 18.41 4.80 -6.38
N SER A 119 18.33 5.81 -7.24
CA SER A 119 17.82 7.16 -6.94
C SER A 119 17.45 7.84 -8.25
N LEU A 120 16.29 8.50 -8.29
CA LEU A 120 15.86 9.30 -9.45
C LEU A 120 16.61 10.64 -9.51
N ILE A 121 17.21 11.06 -8.38
CA ILE A 121 17.87 12.34 -8.23
C ILE A 121 19.28 12.30 -8.85
N PRO A 122 19.62 13.24 -9.76
CA PRO A 122 20.95 13.34 -10.34
C PRO A 122 22.04 13.49 -9.28
N GLN A 123 23.18 12.80 -9.47
CA GLN A 123 24.37 12.96 -8.63
C GLN A 123 24.85 14.42 -8.61
N GLY A 124 25.54 14.81 -7.52
CA GLY A 124 26.09 16.14 -7.34
C GLY A 124 25.17 17.10 -6.58
N PRO A 125 25.02 18.37 -6.99
CA PRO A 125 24.32 19.39 -6.22
C PRO A 125 22.86 19.06 -5.88
N ALA A 126 22.14 18.40 -6.80
CA ALA A 126 20.74 18.01 -6.59
C ALA A 126 20.58 17.07 -5.37
N ARG A 127 21.43 16.03 -5.25
CA ARG A 127 21.44 15.14 -4.08
C ARG A 127 21.79 15.85 -2.78
N ALA A 128 22.70 16.83 -2.80
CA ALA A 128 23.02 17.62 -1.62
C ALA A 128 21.81 18.42 -1.11
N VAL A 129 21.05 19.03 -2.03
CA VAL A 129 19.81 19.76 -1.69
C VAL A 129 18.75 18.81 -1.12
N VAL A 130 18.53 17.66 -1.77
CA VAL A 130 17.55 16.66 -1.31
C VAL A 130 17.95 16.07 0.05
N HIS A 131 19.23 15.78 0.28
CA HIS A 131 19.73 15.30 1.58
C HIS A 131 19.53 16.36 2.69
N GLY A 132 19.80 17.63 2.40
CA GLY A 132 19.51 18.73 3.33
C GLY A 132 18.01 18.88 3.63
N LEU A 133 17.13 18.61 2.65
CA LEU A 133 15.70 18.54 2.88
C LEU A 133 15.30 17.32 3.76
N TYR A 134 15.95 16.17 3.59
CA TYR A 134 15.72 14.99 4.45
C TYR A 134 16.07 15.27 5.92
N GLY A 135 17.14 16.03 6.17
CA GLY A 135 17.47 16.49 7.52
C GLY A 135 16.37 17.38 8.14
N ARG A 136 15.85 18.34 7.36
CA ARG A 136 14.71 19.19 7.78
C ARG A 136 13.42 18.40 7.97
N TYR A 137 13.16 17.41 7.13
CA TYR A 137 12.03 16.49 7.28
C TYR A 137 12.12 15.74 8.60
N SER A 138 13.29 15.19 8.93
CA SER A 138 13.52 14.45 10.18
C SER A 138 13.36 15.34 11.42
N ALA A 139 13.79 16.61 11.37
CA ALA A 139 13.55 17.57 12.44
C ALA A 139 12.06 17.90 12.58
N TRP A 140 11.38 18.18 11.46
CA TRP A 140 9.96 18.49 11.44
C TRP A 140 9.10 17.35 12.00
N LEU A 141 9.43 16.08 11.71
CA LEU A 141 8.71 14.94 12.28
C LEU A 141 8.69 15.00 13.81
N LYS A 142 9.85 15.22 14.43
CA LYS A 142 9.98 15.34 15.89
C LYS A 142 9.17 16.52 16.44
N GLU A 143 9.29 17.69 15.83
CA GLU A 143 8.57 18.91 16.24
C GLU A 143 7.06 18.75 16.15
N ALA A 144 6.56 18.03 15.14
CA ALA A 144 5.15 17.83 14.89
C ALA A 144 4.54 16.62 15.63
N GLY A 145 5.34 15.89 16.43
CA GLY A 145 4.88 14.64 17.07
C GLY A 145 4.52 13.57 16.05
N LEU A 146 5.28 13.51 14.95
CA LEU A 146 5.13 12.55 13.87
C LEU A 146 6.32 11.59 13.83
N PHE A 147 6.11 10.40 13.28
CA PHE A 147 7.19 9.45 13.04
C PHE A 147 7.13 8.83 11.64
N ASP A 148 8.30 8.36 11.19
CA ASP A 148 8.49 7.57 9.98
C ASP A 148 8.93 6.16 10.37
N LEU A 149 8.27 5.13 9.82
CA LEU A 149 8.54 3.73 10.16
C LEU A 149 10.00 3.31 9.96
N ASN A 150 10.73 3.89 9.00
CA ASN A 150 12.14 3.57 8.81
C ASN A 150 13.02 4.17 9.92
N GLN A 151 12.76 5.43 10.31
CA GLN A 151 13.51 6.08 11.39
C GLN A 151 13.28 5.36 12.72
N VAL A 152 12.04 4.92 12.93
CA VAL A 152 11.65 4.10 14.07
C VAL A 152 12.34 2.73 14.03
N ALA A 153 12.37 2.07 12.87
CA ALA A 153 13.09 0.81 12.71
C ALA A 153 14.60 0.94 13.00
N HIS A 154 15.24 2.04 12.58
CA HIS A 154 16.63 2.34 12.94
C HIS A 154 16.79 2.54 14.45
N ALA A 155 15.88 3.30 15.07
CA ALA A 155 15.93 3.60 16.51
C ALA A 155 15.71 2.36 17.39
N TRP A 156 14.91 1.39 16.93
CA TRP A 156 14.62 0.15 17.67
C TRP A 156 15.47 -1.04 17.29
N MET A 157 16.36 -0.91 16.31
CA MET A 157 17.35 -1.94 16.01
C MET A 157 18.11 -2.43 17.26
N PRO A 158 18.55 -1.57 18.20
CA PRO A 158 19.22 -2.01 19.43
C PRO A 158 18.30 -2.72 20.44
N LEU A 159 16.97 -2.61 20.28
CA LEU A 159 15.98 -3.26 21.14
C LEU A 159 15.54 -4.62 20.60
N ALA A 160 15.93 -4.96 19.36
CA ALA A 160 15.55 -6.22 18.75
C ALA A 160 16.16 -7.40 19.50
N GLU A 161 15.30 -8.27 20.02
CA GLU A 161 15.70 -9.53 20.65
C GLU A 161 15.35 -10.72 19.76
N PRO A 162 16.23 -11.73 19.63
CA PRO A 162 16.00 -12.91 18.81
C PRO A 162 14.98 -13.84 19.48
N VAL A 163 13.70 -13.54 19.37
CA VAL A 163 12.60 -14.26 20.05
C VAL A 163 11.83 -15.20 19.14
N TYR A 164 11.87 -15.00 17.82
CA TYR A 164 11.11 -15.81 16.86
C TYR A 164 11.94 -16.96 16.31
N ASP A 165 11.36 -18.15 16.30
CA ASP A 165 11.93 -19.37 15.73
C ASP A 165 11.77 -19.42 14.20
N PHE A 166 10.73 -18.78 13.66
CA PHE A 166 10.50 -18.67 12.22
C PHE A 166 9.65 -17.44 11.87
N ALA A 167 9.89 -16.81 10.70
CA ALA A 167 9.04 -15.74 10.19
C ALA A 167 8.58 -15.93 8.74
N VAL A 168 7.30 -15.65 8.48
CA VAL A 168 6.79 -15.41 7.13
C VAL A 168 6.63 -13.90 6.95
N ILE A 169 7.31 -13.35 5.95
CA ILE A 169 7.26 -11.94 5.59
C ILE A 169 6.56 -11.83 4.25
N ASP A 170 5.34 -11.29 4.27
CA ASP A 170 4.46 -11.20 3.11
C ASP A 170 4.44 -9.78 2.53
N GLU A 171 4.16 -9.69 1.23
CA GLU A 171 4.26 -8.44 0.45
C GLU A 171 5.62 -7.74 0.61
N VAL A 172 6.71 -8.52 0.54
CA VAL A 172 8.08 -8.03 0.79
C VAL A 172 8.49 -6.86 -0.11
N GLN A 173 7.88 -6.75 -1.29
CA GLN A 173 8.11 -5.63 -2.20
C GLN A 173 7.63 -4.27 -1.66
N ASP A 174 6.75 -4.27 -0.65
CA ASP A 174 6.26 -3.05 0.00
C ASP A 174 7.08 -2.68 1.25
N LEU A 175 7.95 -3.57 1.71
CA LEU A 175 8.83 -3.34 2.86
C LEU A 175 10.18 -2.75 2.41
N THR A 176 10.69 -1.79 3.19
CA THR A 176 12.04 -1.26 2.96
C THR A 176 13.11 -2.18 3.56
N ARG A 177 14.37 -2.01 3.16
CA ARG A 177 15.47 -2.80 3.74
C ARG A 177 15.70 -2.50 5.22
N ALA A 178 15.43 -1.27 5.68
CA ALA A 178 15.45 -0.91 7.11
C ALA A 178 14.44 -1.76 7.91
N GLN A 179 13.22 -1.88 7.37
CA GLN A 179 12.13 -2.64 8.01
C GLN A 179 12.44 -4.13 8.02
N LEU A 180 12.91 -4.68 6.89
CA LEU A 180 13.33 -6.07 6.80
C LEU A 180 14.49 -6.39 7.74
N ALA A 181 15.49 -5.52 7.83
CA ALA A 181 16.63 -5.72 8.73
C ALA A 181 16.18 -5.86 10.18
N LEU A 182 15.22 -5.05 10.63
CA LEU A 182 14.69 -5.15 11.98
C LEU A 182 13.93 -6.47 12.20
N ILE A 183 13.04 -6.86 11.27
CA ILE A 183 12.31 -8.13 11.39
C ILE A 183 13.29 -9.30 11.52
N LEU A 184 14.34 -9.32 10.69
CA LEU A 184 15.34 -10.38 10.72
C LEU A 184 16.20 -10.36 11.99
N ALA A 185 16.44 -9.19 12.59
CA ALA A 185 17.13 -9.08 13.87
C ALA A 185 16.34 -9.74 15.03
N CYS A 186 15.02 -9.90 14.87
CA CYS A 186 14.17 -10.59 15.85
C CYS A 186 14.16 -12.12 15.71
N LEU A 187 14.91 -12.69 14.74
CA LEU A 187 15.00 -14.15 14.53
C LEU A 187 16.13 -14.78 15.35
N LYS A 188 15.83 -15.92 16.01
CA LYS A 188 16.85 -16.78 16.66
C LYS A 188 17.84 -17.34 15.66
N HIS A 189 17.34 -17.74 14.51
CA HIS A 189 18.13 -18.27 13.41
C HIS A 189 17.96 -17.35 12.20
N PRO A 190 19.04 -16.74 11.70
CA PRO A 190 18.93 -15.68 10.72
C PRO A 190 18.51 -16.18 9.32
N ASP A 191 18.40 -17.49 9.13
CA ASP A 191 17.95 -18.14 7.89
C ASP A 191 16.54 -18.77 8.04
N ALA A 192 15.90 -18.63 9.21
CA ALA A 192 14.60 -19.21 9.51
C ALA A 192 13.46 -18.27 9.10
N PHE A 193 13.36 -17.99 7.80
CA PHE A 193 12.29 -17.15 7.26
C PHE A 193 11.80 -17.62 5.88
N LEU A 194 10.63 -17.12 5.50
CA LEU A 194 10.07 -17.21 4.15
C LEU A 194 9.64 -15.82 3.71
N LEU A 195 10.19 -15.33 2.60
CA LEU A 195 9.75 -14.10 1.95
C LEU A 195 8.74 -14.42 0.84
N CYS A 196 7.70 -13.62 0.72
CA CYS A 196 6.75 -13.67 -0.38
C CYS A 196 6.46 -12.26 -0.91
N GLY A 197 6.30 -12.16 -2.23
CA GLY A 197 6.03 -10.88 -2.88
C GLY A 197 6.00 -10.93 -4.39
N ASP A 198 5.58 -9.84 -5.01
CA ASP A 198 5.41 -9.69 -6.46
C ASP A 198 5.92 -8.33 -6.96
N THR A 199 7.00 -8.33 -7.74
CA THR A 199 7.61 -7.12 -8.31
C THR A 199 6.73 -6.40 -9.33
N HIS A 200 5.73 -7.06 -9.91
CA HIS A 200 4.76 -6.41 -10.79
C HIS A 200 3.71 -5.61 -10.03
N GLN A 201 3.61 -5.80 -8.71
CA GLN A 201 2.69 -5.06 -7.83
C GLN A 201 3.36 -3.89 -7.11
N ILE A 202 4.56 -3.50 -7.53
CA ILE A 202 5.22 -2.29 -7.04
C ILE A 202 4.56 -1.07 -7.72
N VAL A 203 3.74 -0.34 -6.96
CA VAL A 203 2.96 0.83 -7.40
C VAL A 203 3.45 2.13 -6.78
N HIS A 204 4.67 2.13 -6.24
CA HIS A 204 5.43 3.32 -5.85
C HIS A 204 6.86 3.16 -6.33
N PRO A 205 7.60 4.23 -6.60
CA PRO A 205 9.03 4.18 -6.87
C PRO A 205 9.82 3.83 -5.59
N ASN A 206 9.58 2.64 -5.04
CA ASN A 206 10.53 1.99 -4.15
C ASN A 206 11.52 1.25 -5.04
N PHE A 207 12.82 1.44 -4.80
CA PHE A 207 13.87 0.80 -5.60
C PHE A 207 14.06 -0.67 -5.23
N PHE A 208 12.95 -1.38 -5.00
CA PHE A 208 12.96 -2.78 -4.64
C PHE A 208 13.56 -3.62 -5.77
N SER A 209 14.45 -4.53 -5.38
CA SER A 209 14.95 -5.60 -6.24
C SER A 209 15.27 -6.81 -5.38
N TRP A 210 15.05 -8.01 -5.92
CA TRP A 210 15.40 -9.25 -5.22
C TRP A 210 16.90 -9.34 -4.95
N ALA A 211 17.73 -8.75 -5.83
CA ALA A 211 19.16 -8.65 -5.62
C ALA A 211 19.52 -7.86 -4.36
N ALA A 212 18.85 -6.72 -4.11
CA ALA A 212 19.09 -5.91 -2.92
C ALA A 212 18.59 -6.59 -1.63
N VAL A 213 17.46 -7.31 -1.71
CA VAL A 213 16.98 -8.13 -0.58
C VAL A 213 17.95 -9.27 -0.27
N ARG A 214 18.44 -9.98 -1.30
CA ARG A 214 19.44 -11.04 -1.11
C ARG A 214 20.74 -10.55 -0.51
N ALA A 215 21.21 -9.38 -0.93
CA ALA A 215 22.43 -8.78 -0.40
C ALA A 215 22.34 -8.56 1.12
N LEU A 216 21.15 -8.23 1.62
CA LEU A 216 20.90 -8.02 3.05
C LEU A 216 21.18 -9.26 3.90
N PHE A 217 21.02 -10.48 3.35
CA PHE A 217 21.30 -11.71 4.11
C PHE A 217 22.78 -11.96 4.32
N TRP A 218 23.61 -11.55 3.35
CA TRP A 218 25.05 -11.84 3.29
C TRP A 218 25.93 -10.67 3.70
N GLU A 219 25.37 -9.48 3.93
CA GLU A 219 26.09 -8.34 4.48
C GLU A 219 26.70 -8.68 5.86
N GLY A 220 28.01 -8.94 5.89
CA GLY A 220 28.76 -9.20 7.12
C GLY A 220 28.89 -10.66 7.54
N ARG A 221 28.57 -11.64 6.67
CA ARG A 221 28.88 -13.06 6.90
C ARG A 221 30.04 -13.52 6.01
N ASP A 222 30.97 -14.31 6.55
CA ASP A 222 32.08 -14.97 5.82
C ASP A 222 31.62 -16.14 4.94
N ALA A 223 30.36 -16.14 4.52
CA ALA A 223 29.79 -17.18 3.67
C ALA A 223 30.02 -16.82 2.20
N SER A 224 30.63 -17.74 1.45
CA SER A 224 30.53 -17.73 -0.01
C SER A 224 29.03 -17.73 -0.38
N PRO A 225 28.58 -16.97 -1.39
CA PRO A 225 27.20 -16.99 -1.87
C PRO A 225 26.93 -18.35 -2.52
N ASP A 226 26.74 -19.39 -1.72
CA ASP A 226 26.21 -20.65 -2.21
C ASP A 226 24.72 -20.40 -2.51
N THR A 227 24.41 -20.40 -3.80
CA THR A 227 23.25 -19.77 -4.42
C THR A 227 22.00 -20.65 -4.37
N THR A 228 21.94 -21.58 -3.41
CA THR A 228 21.01 -22.71 -3.41
C THR A 228 19.74 -22.48 -2.61
N GLN A 229 19.49 -21.27 -2.09
CA GLN A 229 18.19 -20.96 -1.50
C GLN A 229 17.09 -21.08 -2.56
N PRO A 230 16.09 -21.96 -2.38
CA PRO A 230 15.12 -22.27 -3.42
C PRO A 230 14.14 -21.10 -3.61
N VAL A 231 14.34 -20.32 -4.68
CA VAL A 231 13.31 -19.40 -5.17
C VAL A 231 12.22 -20.24 -5.84
N ALA A 232 11.04 -20.29 -5.24
CA ALA A 232 9.87 -20.92 -5.83
C ALA A 232 9.04 -19.86 -6.59
N LEU A 233 8.94 -20.00 -7.91
CA LEU A 233 8.09 -19.14 -8.74
C LEU A 233 6.70 -19.77 -8.86
N LEU A 234 5.68 -19.06 -8.37
CA LEU A 234 4.28 -19.47 -8.50
C LEU A 234 3.69 -18.87 -9.77
N ARG A 235 3.37 -19.72 -10.75
CA ARG A 235 2.87 -19.29 -12.06
C ARG A 235 1.35 -19.33 -12.18
N ALA A 236 0.70 -20.21 -11.42
CA ALA A 236 -0.74 -20.41 -11.50
C ALA A 236 -1.53 -19.28 -10.82
N ASN A 237 -2.41 -18.62 -11.56
CA ASN A 237 -3.35 -17.61 -11.09
C ASN A 237 -4.75 -18.19 -10.98
N PHE A 238 -5.28 -18.16 -9.76
CA PHE A 238 -6.60 -18.68 -9.41
C PHE A 238 -7.67 -17.58 -9.27
N ARG A 239 -7.28 -16.31 -9.44
CA ARG A 239 -8.11 -15.13 -9.17
C ARG A 239 -8.80 -14.61 -10.42
N ASN A 240 -8.04 -14.41 -11.48
CA ASN A 240 -8.48 -13.69 -12.67
C ASN A 240 -8.96 -14.68 -13.75
N THR A 241 -10.01 -14.30 -14.47
CA THR A 241 -10.48 -15.01 -15.66
C THR A 241 -9.40 -15.12 -16.75
N GLN A 242 -9.63 -15.99 -17.73
CA GLN A 242 -8.72 -16.19 -18.86
C GLN A 242 -8.48 -14.90 -19.64
N ALA A 243 -9.54 -14.12 -19.93
CA ALA A 243 -9.42 -12.87 -20.67
C ALA A 243 -8.55 -11.82 -19.93
N VAL A 244 -8.75 -11.66 -18.62
CA VAL A 244 -7.96 -10.73 -17.79
C VAL A 244 -6.51 -11.21 -17.68
N THR A 245 -6.27 -12.51 -17.50
CA THR A 245 -4.92 -13.07 -17.42
C THR A 245 -4.17 -12.93 -18.75
N GLN A 246 -4.83 -13.16 -19.88
CA GLN A 246 -4.25 -12.98 -21.22
C GLN A 246 -3.86 -11.51 -21.46
N LEU A 247 -4.72 -10.56 -21.08
CA LEU A 247 -4.41 -9.14 -21.19
C LEU A 247 -3.23 -8.74 -20.30
N GLY A 248 -3.20 -9.20 -19.05
CA GLY A 248 -2.10 -8.98 -18.11
C GLY A 248 -0.78 -9.54 -18.65
N ASN A 249 -0.77 -10.78 -19.14
CA ASN A 249 0.40 -11.38 -19.77
C ASN A 249 0.86 -10.60 -21.01
N ARG A 250 -0.06 -10.10 -21.82
CA ARG A 250 0.26 -9.30 -22.99
C ARG A 250 0.93 -7.98 -22.60
N LEU A 251 0.48 -7.34 -21.51
CA LEU A 251 1.17 -6.19 -20.92
C LEU A 251 2.58 -6.56 -20.40
N LEU A 252 2.75 -7.72 -19.77
CA LEU A 252 4.07 -8.19 -19.34
C LEU A 252 5.02 -8.44 -20.53
N LYS A 253 4.52 -8.95 -21.66
CA LYS A 253 5.29 -9.08 -22.89
C LYS A 253 5.71 -7.72 -23.45
N ILE A 254 4.82 -6.72 -23.41
CA ILE A 254 5.15 -5.33 -23.78
C ILE A 254 6.24 -4.75 -22.86
N LYS A 255 6.09 -4.92 -21.53
CA LYS A 255 7.09 -4.53 -20.54
C LYS A 255 8.46 -5.13 -20.87
N HIS A 256 8.49 -6.44 -21.13
CA HIS A 256 9.72 -7.16 -21.42
C HIS A 256 10.33 -6.72 -22.76
N ALA A 257 9.52 -6.46 -23.78
CA ALA A 257 9.99 -5.99 -25.07
C ALA A 257 10.65 -4.61 -24.99
N ARG A 258 10.09 -3.68 -24.19
CA ARG A 258 10.64 -2.32 -24.02
C ARG A 258 11.85 -2.30 -23.08
N PHE A 259 11.74 -2.92 -21.91
CA PHE A 259 12.71 -2.73 -20.82
C PHE A 259 13.68 -3.91 -20.63
N GLY A 260 13.45 -5.03 -21.31
CA GLY A 260 14.16 -6.28 -21.04
C GLY A 260 13.77 -6.90 -19.71
N SER A 261 14.58 -7.83 -19.23
CA SER A 261 14.40 -8.47 -17.93
C SER A 261 14.97 -7.57 -16.81
N VAL A 262 14.15 -7.26 -15.81
CA VAL A 262 14.57 -6.49 -14.62
C VAL A 262 15.28 -7.43 -13.64
N ASP A 263 14.62 -8.52 -13.25
CA ASP A 263 15.15 -9.61 -12.44
C ASP A 263 14.84 -10.95 -13.14
N ARG A 264 15.73 -11.95 -13.01
CA ARG A 264 15.53 -13.29 -13.62
C ARG A 264 14.25 -13.95 -13.07
N GLU A 265 13.92 -13.63 -11.83
CA GLU A 265 12.77 -14.09 -11.07
C GLU A 265 11.46 -13.39 -11.49
N SER A 266 11.53 -12.29 -12.26
CA SER A 266 10.36 -11.51 -12.71
C SER A 266 10.00 -11.74 -14.19
N SER A 267 10.75 -12.58 -14.89
CA SER A 267 10.56 -12.85 -16.32
C SER A 267 9.75 -14.12 -16.55
N PHE A 268 8.49 -14.14 -16.10
CA PHE A 268 7.57 -15.25 -16.38
C PHE A 268 6.17 -14.74 -16.72
N LEU A 269 5.42 -15.56 -17.45
CA LEU A 269 4.00 -15.34 -17.72
C LEU A 269 3.17 -16.14 -16.73
N ILE A 270 1.99 -15.61 -16.45
CA ILE A 270 1.03 -16.19 -15.52
C ILE A 270 0.18 -17.25 -16.23
N GLU A 271 0.04 -18.42 -15.64
CA GLU A 271 -0.82 -19.49 -16.09
C GLU A 271 -2.20 -19.33 -15.47
N CYS A 272 -3.25 -19.18 -16.27
CA CYS A 272 -4.62 -19.09 -15.76
C CYS A 272 -5.06 -20.49 -15.27
N ALA A 273 -5.34 -20.62 -13.97
CA ALA A 273 -5.80 -21.88 -13.38
C ALA A 273 -7.32 -22.03 -13.38
N THR A 274 -8.07 -20.94 -13.63
CA THR A 274 -9.53 -20.97 -13.73
C THR A 274 -10.00 -21.37 -15.14
N ARG A 275 -11.19 -21.96 -15.20
CA ARG A 275 -11.89 -22.28 -16.46
C ARG A 275 -12.80 -21.14 -16.94
N GLU A 276 -13.00 -20.12 -16.11
CA GLU A 276 -13.84 -18.97 -16.43
C GLU A 276 -13.19 -18.10 -17.51
N ILE A 277 -13.91 -17.88 -18.62
CA ILE A 277 -13.40 -17.10 -19.76
C ILE A 277 -13.31 -15.62 -19.40
N GLY A 278 -14.36 -15.08 -18.76
CA GLY A 278 -14.49 -13.65 -18.46
C GLY A 278 -14.61 -12.77 -19.71
N THR A 279 -14.67 -11.46 -19.50
CA THR A 279 -14.75 -10.48 -20.61
C THR A 279 -13.81 -9.30 -20.39
N VAL A 280 -13.25 -8.81 -21.49
CA VAL A 280 -12.42 -7.61 -21.54
C VAL A 280 -12.93 -6.76 -22.71
N GLN A 281 -13.33 -5.51 -22.43
CA GLN A 281 -13.83 -4.59 -23.47
C GLN A 281 -13.08 -3.27 -23.45
N LEU A 282 -12.92 -2.65 -24.63
CA LEU A 282 -12.46 -1.28 -24.78
C LEU A 282 -13.60 -0.44 -25.36
N LEU A 283 -13.95 0.64 -24.69
CA LEU A 283 -15.04 1.54 -25.06
C LEU A 283 -14.55 2.99 -25.16
N ASP A 284 -15.11 3.72 -26.11
CA ASP A 284 -14.92 5.17 -26.21
C ASP A 284 -15.60 5.89 -25.03
N ALA A 285 -14.92 6.85 -24.42
CA ALA A 285 -15.45 7.70 -23.34
C ALA A 285 -16.48 8.75 -23.84
N THR A 286 -17.47 8.34 -24.63
CA THR A 286 -18.56 9.22 -25.05
C THR A 286 -19.55 9.45 -23.91
N SER A 287 -20.24 10.59 -23.92
CA SER A 287 -21.28 10.89 -22.92
C SER A 287 -22.44 9.88 -22.91
N ALA A 288 -22.67 9.14 -23.99
CA ALA A 288 -23.65 8.06 -24.01
C ALA A 288 -23.11 6.82 -23.27
N THR A 289 -21.91 6.37 -23.62
CA THR A 289 -21.23 5.24 -22.99
C THR A 289 -21.07 5.44 -21.48
N LEU A 290 -20.59 6.61 -21.05
CA LEU A 290 -20.34 6.91 -19.64
C LEU A 290 -21.63 6.88 -18.81
N ARG A 291 -22.71 7.48 -19.33
CA ARG A 291 -24.04 7.43 -18.68
C ARG A 291 -24.59 6.03 -18.59
N GLU A 292 -24.36 5.20 -19.61
CA GLU A 292 -24.84 3.82 -19.62
C GLU A 292 -24.09 2.96 -18.59
N ILE A 293 -22.76 3.09 -18.52
CA ILE A 293 -21.94 2.42 -17.51
C ILE A 293 -22.35 2.88 -16.10
N ASP A 294 -22.48 4.19 -15.87
CA ASP A 294 -22.93 4.71 -14.58
C ASP A 294 -24.30 4.13 -14.17
N ALA A 295 -25.26 4.12 -15.10
CA ALA A 295 -26.61 3.59 -14.83
C ALA A 295 -26.58 2.11 -14.41
N ARG A 296 -25.67 1.31 -14.98
CA ARG A 296 -25.54 -0.13 -14.68
C ARG A 296 -24.70 -0.44 -13.44
N THR A 297 -23.83 0.49 -13.01
CA THR A 297 -22.84 0.24 -11.94
C THR A 297 -23.12 0.97 -10.63
N ARG A 298 -23.75 2.16 -10.65
CA ARG A 298 -23.83 3.07 -9.49
C ARG A 298 -24.47 2.48 -8.24
N THR A 299 -25.31 1.45 -8.37
CA THR A 299 -26.02 0.80 -7.24
C THR A 299 -25.48 -0.58 -6.88
N SER A 300 -24.33 -0.99 -7.41
CA SER A 300 -23.74 -2.29 -7.18
C SER A 300 -22.40 -2.20 -6.44
N ALA A 301 -22.28 -2.90 -5.32
CA ALA A 301 -21.02 -3.06 -4.59
C ALA A 301 -20.01 -3.99 -5.31
N ARG A 302 -20.45 -4.70 -6.37
CA ARG A 302 -19.61 -5.59 -7.19
C ARG A 302 -18.82 -4.87 -8.30
N HIS A 303 -19.05 -3.57 -8.50
CA HIS A 303 -18.47 -2.78 -9.58
C HIS A 303 -17.60 -1.67 -9.00
N ALA A 304 -16.31 -1.69 -9.32
CA ALA A 304 -15.37 -0.63 -8.95
C ALA A 304 -14.89 0.14 -10.18
N VAL A 305 -14.74 1.45 -10.02
CA VAL A 305 -14.10 2.32 -11.00
C VAL A 305 -12.68 2.62 -10.51
N ILE A 306 -11.70 2.37 -11.35
CA ILE A 306 -10.29 2.63 -11.04
C ILE A 306 -9.75 3.67 -12.02
N VAL A 307 -9.05 4.67 -11.49
CA VAL A 307 -8.25 5.66 -12.23
C VAL A 307 -6.77 5.48 -11.92
N LEU A 308 -5.90 6.09 -12.72
CA LEU A 308 -4.46 5.94 -12.52
C LEU A 308 -3.99 6.55 -11.19
N ARG A 309 -4.29 7.82 -10.92
CA ARG A 309 -3.81 8.58 -9.75
C ARG A 309 -4.94 9.21 -8.97
N ASP A 310 -4.67 9.60 -7.72
CA ASP A 310 -5.65 10.25 -6.85
C ASP A 310 -6.22 11.54 -7.46
N GLU A 311 -5.40 12.29 -8.19
CA GLU A 311 -5.79 13.53 -8.88
C GLU A 311 -6.74 13.32 -10.06
N ASP A 312 -6.85 12.09 -10.57
CA ASP A 312 -7.75 11.73 -11.67
C ASP A 312 -9.16 11.36 -11.14
N LYS A 313 -9.31 11.08 -9.83
CA LYS A 313 -10.60 10.71 -9.20
C LYS A 313 -11.72 11.74 -9.39
N PRO A 314 -11.48 13.07 -9.30
CA PRO A 314 -12.54 14.06 -9.51
C PRO A 314 -13.20 13.95 -10.89
N ALA A 315 -12.42 13.67 -11.94
CA ALA A 315 -12.95 13.49 -13.30
C ALA A 315 -13.82 12.23 -13.38
N ALA A 316 -13.40 11.12 -12.77
CA ALA A 316 -14.20 9.90 -12.69
C ALA A 316 -15.50 10.11 -11.92
N LYS A 317 -15.45 10.76 -10.75
CA LYS A 317 -16.62 11.04 -9.90
C LYS A 317 -17.65 11.97 -10.55
N ALA A 318 -17.24 12.77 -11.53
CA ALA A 318 -18.16 13.58 -12.32
C ALA A 318 -18.98 12.74 -13.31
N GLN A 319 -18.51 11.54 -13.67
CA GLN A 319 -19.17 10.64 -14.64
C GLN A 319 -19.85 9.46 -13.95
N PHE A 320 -19.25 8.93 -12.88
CA PHE A 320 -19.71 7.75 -12.17
C PHE A 320 -20.11 8.10 -10.73
N HIS A 321 -21.35 7.79 -10.38
CA HIS A 321 -21.96 8.08 -9.08
C HIS A 321 -21.82 6.92 -8.08
N THR A 322 -21.04 5.89 -8.41
CA THR A 322 -20.67 4.84 -7.45
C THR A 322 -19.74 5.42 -6.37
N PRO A 323 -19.85 4.99 -5.11
CA PRO A 323 -18.86 5.34 -4.08
C PRO A 323 -17.54 4.59 -4.26
N LEU A 324 -17.51 3.53 -5.08
CA LEU A 324 -16.36 2.65 -5.31
C LEU A 324 -15.43 3.19 -6.40
N VAL A 325 -14.93 4.42 -6.21
CA VAL A 325 -13.93 5.05 -7.09
C VAL A 325 -12.58 5.06 -6.38
N PHE A 326 -11.57 4.44 -6.99
CA PHE A 326 -10.23 4.27 -6.42
C PHE A 326 -9.16 4.74 -7.40
N SER A 327 -8.04 5.25 -6.89
CA SER A 327 -6.79 5.24 -7.68
C SER A 327 -6.19 3.83 -7.71
N VAL A 328 -5.21 3.57 -8.58
CA VAL A 328 -4.48 2.29 -8.59
C VAL A 328 -3.83 2.01 -7.23
N HIS A 329 -3.27 3.04 -6.61
CA HIS A 329 -2.70 2.94 -5.28
C HIS A 329 -3.76 2.53 -4.24
N GLU A 330 -4.94 3.14 -4.28
CA GLU A 330 -6.03 2.78 -3.37
C GLU A 330 -6.60 1.38 -3.66
N ALA A 331 -6.64 0.97 -4.92
CA ALA A 331 -7.19 -0.32 -5.35
C ALA A 331 -6.26 -1.51 -5.09
N LYS A 332 -4.97 -1.27 -4.81
CA LYS A 332 -4.04 -2.35 -4.46
C LYS A 332 -4.52 -3.09 -3.20
N GLY A 333 -4.56 -4.41 -3.28
CA GLY A 333 -5.11 -5.29 -2.24
C GLY A 333 -6.64 -5.42 -2.25
N LEU A 334 -7.35 -4.62 -3.05
CA LEU A 334 -8.77 -4.80 -3.33
C LEU A 334 -8.97 -5.68 -4.57
N GLU A 335 -10.15 -6.31 -4.63
CA GLU A 335 -10.57 -7.17 -5.73
C GLU A 335 -12.07 -7.00 -5.90
N TYR A 336 -12.51 -6.91 -7.16
CA TYR A 336 -13.92 -6.79 -7.51
C TYR A 336 -14.26 -7.71 -8.69
N PRO A 337 -15.48 -8.29 -8.71
CA PRO A 337 -16.00 -9.01 -9.88
C PRO A 337 -15.85 -8.23 -11.17
N HIS A 338 -16.26 -6.98 -11.15
CA HIS A 338 -16.31 -6.14 -12.34
C HIS A 338 -15.54 -4.84 -12.08
N VAL A 339 -14.60 -4.52 -12.97
CA VAL A 339 -13.78 -3.31 -12.86
C VAL A 339 -13.92 -2.48 -14.13
N VAL A 340 -14.14 -1.17 -13.94
CA VAL A 340 -14.08 -0.16 -14.99
C VAL A 340 -12.80 0.63 -14.80
N LEU A 341 -11.87 0.52 -15.75
CA LEU A 341 -10.67 1.35 -15.83
C LEU A 341 -11.01 2.60 -16.62
N PHE A 342 -10.97 3.76 -15.98
CA PHE A 342 -11.35 5.02 -16.60
C PHE A 342 -10.13 5.89 -16.89
N ASP A 343 -9.89 6.13 -18.17
CA ASP A 343 -8.90 7.08 -18.71
C ASP A 343 -7.46 6.80 -18.23
N LEU A 344 -7.11 5.53 -18.00
CA LEU A 344 -5.79 5.17 -17.48
C LEU A 344 -4.68 5.48 -18.49
N VAL A 345 -4.88 5.07 -19.75
CA VAL A 345 -3.86 5.24 -20.80
C VAL A 345 -3.90 6.66 -21.35
N SER A 346 -5.09 7.20 -21.59
CA SER A 346 -5.25 8.50 -22.24
C SER A 346 -4.86 9.67 -21.33
N SER A 347 -5.09 9.58 -20.01
CA SER A 347 -4.61 10.59 -19.05
C SER A 347 -3.09 10.73 -19.04
N GLN A 348 -2.36 9.69 -19.46
CA GLN A 348 -0.90 9.65 -19.53
C GLN A 348 -0.39 9.23 -20.90
N ARG A 349 -1.03 9.77 -21.94
CA ARG A 349 -0.82 9.43 -23.34
C ARG A 349 0.67 9.42 -23.74
N ALA A 350 1.43 10.43 -23.35
CA ALA A 350 2.84 10.53 -23.70
C ALA A 350 3.67 9.40 -23.06
N ALA A 351 3.47 9.13 -21.77
CA ALA A 351 4.20 8.08 -21.06
C ALA A 351 3.90 6.68 -21.65
N PHE A 352 2.63 6.41 -21.98
CA PHE A 352 2.27 5.13 -22.59
C PHE A 352 2.67 5.01 -24.07
N ALA A 353 2.78 6.12 -24.81
CA ALA A 353 3.34 6.12 -26.15
C ALA A 353 4.82 5.74 -26.13
N GLU A 354 5.59 6.29 -25.19
CA GLU A 354 6.99 5.91 -24.94
C GLU A 354 7.13 4.43 -24.58
N ILE A 355 6.20 3.86 -23.82
CA ILE A 355 6.19 2.42 -23.52
C ILE A 355 5.94 1.58 -24.79
N ALA A 356 5.04 2.03 -25.66
CA ALA A 356 4.65 1.32 -26.88
C ALA A 356 5.66 1.47 -28.03
N GLU A 357 6.53 2.48 -27.98
CA GLU A 357 7.43 2.84 -29.06
C GLU A 357 8.40 1.70 -29.43
N GLY A 358 8.51 1.42 -30.73
CA GLY A 358 9.43 0.42 -31.27
C GLY A 358 9.00 -1.04 -31.08
N ILE A 359 7.82 -1.29 -30.49
CA ILE A 359 7.26 -2.62 -30.31
C ILE A 359 6.37 -2.98 -31.50
N SER A 360 6.56 -4.17 -32.06
CA SER A 360 5.67 -4.71 -33.10
C SER A 360 4.81 -5.85 -32.54
N GLU A 361 3.56 -5.98 -33.00
CA GLU A 361 2.66 -7.06 -32.58
C GLU A 361 3.27 -8.45 -32.80
N ARG A 362 4.02 -8.65 -33.90
CA ARG A 362 4.69 -9.92 -34.21
C ARG A 362 5.69 -10.32 -33.12
N GLY A 363 6.34 -9.36 -32.47
CA GLY A 363 7.28 -9.60 -31.37
C GLY A 363 6.61 -10.05 -30.07
N LEU A 364 5.30 -9.85 -29.91
CA LEU A 364 4.54 -10.20 -28.72
C LEU A 364 3.93 -11.61 -28.77
N ASN A 365 4.05 -12.31 -29.89
CA ASN A 365 3.51 -13.67 -30.06
C ASN A 365 4.42 -14.78 -29.50
N GLN A 366 5.58 -14.43 -28.94
CA GLN A 366 6.46 -15.40 -28.27
C GLN A 366 6.00 -15.60 -26.82
N ASP A 367 5.95 -16.86 -26.38
CA ASP A 367 5.53 -17.22 -25.02
C ASP A 367 6.70 -17.37 -24.04
N ASP A 368 7.94 -17.39 -24.55
CA ASP A 368 9.13 -17.45 -23.71
C ASP A 368 9.81 -16.07 -23.60
N LEU A 369 9.86 -15.55 -22.38
CA LEU A 369 10.56 -14.30 -22.07
C LEU A 369 12.05 -14.60 -21.87
N SER A 370 12.77 -14.80 -22.98
CA SER A 370 14.23 -15.04 -22.93
C SER A 370 14.92 -13.88 -22.19
N PHE A 371 15.73 -14.21 -21.17
CA PHE A 371 16.42 -13.20 -20.36
C PHE A 371 17.32 -12.32 -21.25
N ARG A 372 17.00 -11.02 -21.33
CA ARG A 372 17.78 -10.03 -22.08
C ARG A 372 18.01 -8.81 -21.20
N ARG A 373 19.28 -8.47 -20.97
CA ARG A 373 19.64 -7.22 -20.29
C ARG A 373 19.34 -6.04 -21.21
N ALA A 374 18.78 -4.97 -20.64
CA ALA A 374 18.60 -3.71 -21.35
C ALA A 374 19.93 -3.24 -21.99
N ARG A 375 19.84 -2.73 -23.23
CA ARG A 375 21.02 -2.31 -24.02
C ARG A 375 21.71 -1.08 -23.44
N ASP A 376 20.97 -0.22 -22.72
CA ASP A 376 21.50 0.98 -22.07
C ASP A 376 21.32 0.91 -20.54
N LYS A 377 22.39 1.21 -19.81
CA LYS A 377 22.42 1.23 -18.33
C LYS A 377 22.24 2.62 -17.74
N ALA A 378 22.38 3.67 -18.56
CA ALA A 378 22.25 5.07 -18.15
C ALA A 378 20.82 5.61 -18.26
N ASP A 379 19.91 4.85 -18.87
CA ASP A 379 18.55 5.28 -19.14
C ASP A 379 17.69 5.32 -17.87
N LYS A 380 17.35 6.55 -17.43
CA LYS A 380 16.45 6.83 -16.31
C LYS A 380 14.97 6.55 -16.65
N SER A 381 14.64 6.46 -17.94
CA SER A 381 13.27 6.24 -18.42
C SER A 381 12.71 4.90 -17.98
N LEU A 382 13.58 3.91 -17.76
CA LEU A 382 13.20 2.56 -17.35
C LEU A 382 12.47 2.54 -16.00
N GLU A 383 12.98 3.24 -14.98
CA GLU A 383 12.32 3.25 -13.66
C GLU A 383 11.04 4.11 -13.68
N LEU A 384 11.04 5.23 -14.42
CA LEU A 384 9.86 6.09 -14.55
C LEU A 384 8.71 5.37 -15.28
N TYR A 385 8.98 4.72 -16.41
CA TYR A 385 7.93 4.07 -17.21
C TYR A 385 7.53 2.68 -16.69
N LYS A 386 8.43 1.99 -15.97
CA LYS A 386 8.09 0.75 -15.26
C LYS A 386 6.96 0.95 -14.26
N PHE A 387 6.91 2.11 -13.61
CA PHE A 387 5.80 2.47 -12.72
C PHE A 387 4.46 2.45 -13.47
N PHE A 388 4.36 3.12 -14.62
CA PHE A 388 3.10 3.17 -15.39
C PHE A 388 2.66 1.77 -15.83
N VAL A 389 3.60 0.92 -16.24
CA VAL A 389 3.28 -0.47 -16.61
C VAL A 389 2.84 -1.30 -15.41
N ASN A 390 3.51 -1.18 -14.27
CA ASN A 390 3.11 -1.86 -13.04
C ASN A 390 1.75 -1.37 -12.54
N ALA A 391 1.50 -0.07 -12.58
CA ALA A 391 0.23 0.52 -12.19
C ALA A 391 -0.91 -0.02 -13.07
N LEU A 392 -0.71 -0.05 -14.40
CA LEU A 392 -1.67 -0.66 -15.31
C LEU A 392 -1.84 -2.16 -15.01
N TYR A 393 -0.76 -2.92 -14.79
CA TYR A 393 -0.85 -4.35 -14.45
C TYR A 393 -1.65 -4.59 -13.16
N VAL A 394 -1.42 -3.80 -12.12
CA VAL A 394 -2.20 -3.86 -10.87
C VAL A 394 -3.67 -3.55 -11.14
N ALA A 395 -3.97 -2.49 -11.90
CA ALA A 395 -5.33 -2.09 -12.24
C ALA A 395 -6.09 -3.20 -13.00
N LEU A 396 -5.46 -3.78 -14.03
CA LEU A 396 -6.02 -4.88 -14.83
C LEU A 396 -6.37 -6.09 -13.95
N THR A 397 -5.47 -6.45 -13.02
CA THR A 397 -5.60 -7.64 -12.18
C THR A 397 -6.54 -7.48 -10.99
N ARG A 398 -7.14 -6.29 -10.78
CA ARG A 398 -8.19 -6.10 -9.76
C ARG A 398 -9.52 -6.75 -10.15
N ALA A 399 -9.73 -7.02 -11.44
CA ALA A 399 -10.93 -7.66 -11.97
C ALA A 399 -10.87 -9.19 -11.83
N SER A 400 -11.79 -9.79 -11.08
CA SER A 400 -11.88 -11.25 -11.00
C SER A 400 -12.75 -11.87 -12.09
N GLU A 401 -13.75 -11.15 -12.64
CA GLU A 401 -14.66 -11.67 -13.67
C GLU A 401 -14.57 -10.87 -14.99
N SER A 402 -14.91 -9.57 -14.97
CA SER A 402 -14.91 -8.73 -16.17
C SER A 402 -14.19 -7.39 -15.99
N LEU A 403 -13.65 -6.91 -17.11
CA LEU A 403 -12.85 -5.69 -17.18
C LEU A 403 -13.32 -4.82 -18.35
N ILE A 404 -13.59 -3.55 -18.08
CA ILE A 404 -13.94 -2.58 -19.12
C ILE A 404 -12.92 -1.44 -19.05
N LEU A 405 -12.23 -1.19 -20.14
CA LEU A 405 -11.39 0.00 -20.32
C LEU A 405 -12.22 1.05 -21.04
N VAL A 406 -12.33 2.23 -20.45
CA VAL A 406 -13.03 3.38 -21.03
C VAL A 406 -12.00 4.49 -21.21
N GLU A 407 -11.67 4.80 -22.46
CA GLU A 407 -10.56 5.70 -22.80
C GLU A 407 -11.05 6.87 -23.66
N SER A 408 -10.52 8.06 -23.40
CA SER A 408 -10.80 9.24 -24.23
C SER A 408 -10.06 9.21 -25.58
N ASP A 409 -8.88 8.56 -25.65
CA ASP A 409 -8.19 8.19 -26.89
C ASP A 409 -8.06 6.66 -27.02
N PRO A 410 -9.12 5.95 -27.45
CA PRO A 410 -9.09 4.50 -27.57
C PRO A 410 -8.27 4.00 -28.77
N ARG A 411 -7.69 4.91 -29.56
CA ARG A 411 -6.78 4.58 -30.68
C ARG A 411 -5.31 4.68 -30.26
N HIS A 412 -5.04 4.76 -28.96
CA HIS A 412 -3.69 4.78 -28.45
C HIS A 412 -2.93 3.48 -28.80
N SER A 413 -1.69 3.59 -29.26
CA SER A 413 -0.88 2.47 -29.77
C SER A 413 -0.71 1.34 -28.75
N LEU A 414 -0.63 1.66 -27.45
CA LEU A 414 -0.59 0.65 -26.39
C LEU A 414 -1.85 -0.23 -26.37
N LEU A 415 -3.03 0.32 -26.60
CA LEU A 415 -4.30 -0.43 -26.57
C LEU A 415 -4.37 -1.40 -27.76
N ASP A 416 -3.90 -0.98 -28.92
CA ASP A 416 -3.70 -1.87 -30.08
C ASP A 416 -2.70 -2.99 -29.78
N LEU A 417 -1.55 -2.64 -29.18
CA LEU A 417 -0.56 -3.64 -28.75
C LEU A 417 -1.12 -4.62 -27.73
N LEU A 418 -2.06 -4.20 -26.88
CA LEU A 418 -2.80 -5.07 -25.95
C LEU A 418 -3.86 -5.95 -26.64
N GLY A 419 -4.10 -5.75 -27.94
CA GLY A 419 -5.08 -6.51 -28.72
C GLY A 419 -6.52 -6.05 -28.50
N LEU A 420 -6.71 -4.87 -27.92
CA LEU A 420 -8.03 -4.30 -27.65
C LEU A 420 -8.54 -3.58 -28.90
N ARG A 421 -9.85 -3.71 -29.18
CA ARG A 421 -10.51 -3.05 -30.31
C ARG A 421 -11.71 -2.26 -29.81
N PRO A 422 -11.79 -0.94 -30.09
CA PRO A 422 -12.96 -0.15 -29.72
C PRO A 422 -14.16 -0.49 -30.59
N GLY A 423 -15.33 0.02 -30.21
CA GLY A 423 -16.57 -0.10 -31.00
C GLY A 423 -17.42 -1.34 -30.72
N GLN A 424 -17.08 -2.13 -29.69
CA GLN A 424 -17.97 -3.18 -29.19
C GLN A 424 -19.10 -2.56 -28.34
N PRO A 425 -20.32 -3.13 -28.37
CA PRO A 425 -21.38 -2.70 -27.47
C PRO A 425 -21.04 -3.04 -26.01
N LEU A 426 -21.55 -2.26 -25.06
CA LEU A 426 -21.37 -2.50 -23.63
C LEU A 426 -21.98 -3.84 -23.20
N ASP A 427 -21.11 -4.79 -22.84
CA ASP A 427 -21.48 -6.08 -22.26
C ASP A 427 -21.32 -6.02 -20.74
N LEU A 428 -22.35 -5.48 -20.09
CA LEU A 428 -22.38 -5.29 -18.65
C LEU A 428 -23.80 -5.52 -18.13
N ALA A 429 -24.00 -6.50 -17.27
CA ALA A 429 -25.32 -6.70 -16.66
C ALA A 429 -25.59 -5.60 -15.62
N ALA A 430 -26.78 -4.99 -15.65
CA ALA A 430 -27.22 -4.14 -14.57
C ALA A 430 -27.37 -4.99 -13.30
N SER A 431 -26.77 -4.54 -12.20
CA SER A 431 -26.87 -5.22 -10.92
C SER A 431 -27.11 -4.22 -9.79
N ARG A 432 -27.79 -4.67 -8.75
CA ARG A 432 -28.11 -3.86 -7.57
C ARG A 432 -27.73 -4.62 -6.34
N SER A 433 -26.95 -3.99 -5.47
CA SER A 433 -26.59 -4.56 -4.20
C SER A 433 -27.61 -4.29 -3.11
N SER A 434 -27.72 -5.23 -2.18
CA SER A 434 -28.52 -5.08 -0.97
C SER A 434 -27.87 -4.11 0.02
N VAL A 435 -28.64 -3.68 1.03
CA VAL A 435 -28.11 -2.85 2.12
C VAL A 435 -27.03 -3.61 2.90
N ASP A 436 -27.22 -4.91 3.10
CA ASP A 436 -26.26 -5.76 3.81
C ASP A 436 -24.94 -5.90 3.04
N GLU A 437 -25.00 -6.08 1.72
CA GLU A 437 -23.80 -6.09 0.87
C GLU A 437 -23.04 -4.76 0.94
N TRP A 438 -23.76 -3.63 0.90
CA TRP A 438 -23.14 -2.32 1.10
C TRP A 438 -22.55 -2.13 2.50
N ALA A 439 -23.20 -2.66 3.54
CA ALA A 439 -22.70 -2.59 4.91
C ALA A 439 -21.42 -3.43 5.09
N GLN A 440 -21.38 -4.62 4.49
CA GLN A 440 -20.20 -5.47 4.47
C GLN A 440 -19.05 -4.80 3.71
N GLU A 441 -19.33 -4.24 2.53
CA GLU A 441 -18.31 -3.56 1.73
C GLU A 441 -17.77 -2.31 2.44
N ALA A 442 -18.63 -1.49 3.05
CA ALA A 442 -18.19 -0.33 3.84
C ALA A 442 -17.27 -0.73 5.01
N ARG A 443 -17.61 -1.81 5.73
CA ARG A 443 -16.80 -2.34 6.83
C ARG A 443 -15.45 -2.86 6.33
N LYS A 444 -15.45 -3.63 5.24
CA LYS A 444 -14.22 -4.15 4.60
C LYS A 444 -13.29 -3.00 4.20
N LEU A 445 -13.83 -1.97 3.56
CA LEU A 445 -13.07 -0.79 3.13
C LEU A 445 -12.51 0.01 4.31
N GLU A 446 -13.28 0.20 5.36
CA GLU A 446 -12.82 0.87 6.59
C GLU A 446 -11.66 0.11 7.25
N GLN A 447 -11.75 -1.22 7.36
CA GLN A 447 -10.67 -2.04 7.91
C GLN A 447 -9.38 -1.97 7.07
N GLN A 448 -9.51 -1.71 5.76
CA GLN A 448 -8.39 -1.50 4.84
C GLN A 448 -7.90 -0.04 4.78
N GLY A 449 -8.44 0.84 5.63
CA GLY A 449 -8.09 2.26 5.66
C GLY A 449 -8.64 3.09 4.50
N LYS A 450 -9.59 2.55 3.71
CA LYS A 450 -10.25 3.22 2.57
C LYS A 450 -11.45 4.05 3.06
N GLN A 451 -11.16 4.99 3.96
CA GLN A 451 -12.18 5.75 4.69
C GLN A 451 -13.09 6.55 3.76
N GLU A 452 -12.52 7.16 2.72
CA GLU A 452 -13.26 7.97 1.75
C GLU A 452 -14.41 7.19 1.11
N GLN A 453 -14.15 5.96 0.66
CA GLN A 453 -15.15 5.10 0.02
C GLN A 453 -16.12 4.51 1.04
N ALA A 454 -15.64 4.10 2.22
CA ALA A 454 -16.50 3.60 3.30
C ALA A 454 -17.54 4.65 3.75
N ASP A 455 -17.11 5.91 3.92
CA ASP A 455 -17.99 7.01 4.29
C ASP A 455 -18.96 7.38 3.17
N ALA A 456 -18.51 7.34 1.91
CA ALA A 456 -19.38 7.54 0.76
C ALA A 456 -20.48 6.47 0.67
N ILE A 457 -20.18 5.19 0.93
CA ILE A 457 -21.19 4.12 0.99
C ILE A 457 -22.18 4.38 2.12
N ARG A 458 -21.70 4.76 3.31
CA ARG A 458 -22.55 5.06 4.47
C ARG A 458 -23.52 6.19 4.20
N ALA A 459 -23.04 7.25 3.55
CA ALA A 459 -23.85 8.40 3.18
C ALA A 459 -24.89 8.05 2.10
N ALA A 460 -24.48 7.31 1.06
CA ALA A 460 -25.33 7.03 -0.10
C ALA A 460 -26.35 5.91 0.12
N PHE A 461 -25.97 4.82 0.81
CA PHE A 461 -26.76 3.59 0.86
C PHE A 461 -27.22 3.18 2.26
N LEU A 462 -26.43 3.45 3.30
CA LEU A 462 -26.75 3.00 4.66
C LEU A 462 -27.56 4.03 5.46
N GLN A 463 -27.63 5.28 4.97
CA GLN A 463 -28.34 6.40 5.61
C GLN A 463 -28.04 6.46 7.11
N THR A 464 -26.79 6.19 7.50
CA THR A 464 -26.37 6.22 8.90
C THR A 464 -26.59 7.64 9.42
N LYS A 465 -27.72 7.84 10.11
CA LYS A 465 -27.97 9.11 10.80
C LYS A 465 -26.89 9.23 11.87
N PRO A 466 -26.14 10.34 11.94
CA PRO A 466 -25.28 10.57 13.08
C PRO A 466 -26.13 10.38 14.34
N THR A 467 -25.66 9.53 15.24
CA THR A 467 -26.37 9.31 16.50
C THR A 467 -26.61 10.67 17.16
N PRO A 468 -27.79 10.93 17.75
CA PRO A 468 -28.08 12.23 18.35
C PRO A 468 -27.17 12.55 19.55
N TRP A 469 -26.37 11.58 20.00
CA TRP A 469 -25.29 11.76 20.95
C TRP A 469 -23.92 11.79 20.25
N LYS A 470 -23.01 12.61 20.76
CA LYS A 470 -21.59 12.62 20.35
C LYS A 470 -20.92 11.36 20.95
N PRO A 471 -20.41 10.42 20.14
CA PRO A 471 -19.70 9.24 20.65
C PRO A 471 -18.49 9.67 21.48
N TRP A 472 -18.27 9.02 22.61
CA TRP A 472 -17.09 9.27 23.45
C TRP A 472 -15.87 8.54 22.86
N SER A 473 -15.23 9.16 21.86
CA SER A 473 -13.96 8.68 21.33
C SER A 473 -12.77 9.15 22.17
N GLU A 474 -11.66 8.42 22.14
CA GLU A 474 -10.44 8.83 22.83
C GLU A 474 -9.98 10.25 22.41
N ALA A 475 -10.07 10.56 21.12
CA ALA A 475 -9.73 11.88 20.60
C ALA A 475 -10.62 12.99 21.21
N LEU A 476 -11.92 12.76 21.32
CA LEU A 476 -12.83 13.69 21.99
C LEU A 476 -12.44 13.87 23.45
N ILE A 477 -12.17 12.79 24.16
CA ILE A 477 -11.83 12.87 25.59
C ILE A 477 -10.48 13.58 25.80
N ARG A 478 -9.49 13.35 24.93
CA ARG A 478 -8.22 14.08 24.94
C ARG A 478 -8.40 15.58 24.68
N GLU A 479 -9.32 15.98 23.81
CA GLU A 479 -9.67 17.39 23.59
C GLU A 479 -10.32 18.02 24.84
N LEU A 480 -11.18 17.27 25.52
CA LEU A 480 -11.88 17.74 26.73
C LEU A 480 -10.97 17.72 27.98
N LEU A 481 -9.91 16.90 27.99
CA LEU A 481 -9.05 16.63 29.14
C LEU A 481 -8.52 17.91 29.82
N PRO A 482 -7.95 18.91 29.10
CA PRO A 482 -7.38 20.10 29.74
C PRO A 482 -8.44 20.90 30.50
N ARG A 483 -9.68 20.94 29.97
CA ARG A 483 -10.79 21.66 30.57
C ARG A 483 -11.45 20.88 31.70
N ALA A 484 -11.61 19.58 31.52
CA ALA A 484 -12.17 18.70 32.54
C ALA A 484 -11.30 18.65 33.81
N LEU A 485 -9.97 18.77 33.65
CA LEU A 485 -9.01 18.80 34.76
C LEU A 485 -8.67 20.21 35.27
N ASP A 486 -9.19 21.29 34.68
CA ASP A 486 -9.00 22.65 35.20
C ASP A 486 -9.95 22.87 36.40
N PRO A 487 -9.43 23.16 37.61
CA PRO A 487 -10.27 23.45 38.77
C PRO A 487 -11.16 24.68 38.57
N ARG A 488 -10.80 25.57 37.64
CA ARG A 488 -11.51 26.84 37.38
C ARG A 488 -12.66 26.69 36.36
N ASP A 489 -12.72 25.59 35.60
CA ASP A 489 -13.84 25.36 34.68
C ASP A 489 -15.09 24.94 35.51
N PRO A 490 -16.23 25.62 35.42
CA PRO A 490 -17.39 25.30 36.24
C PRO A 490 -18.15 24.04 35.77
N SER A 491 -17.80 23.45 34.62
CA SER A 491 -18.59 22.40 33.99
C SER A 491 -18.38 21.02 34.61
N ASN A 492 -19.25 20.64 35.56
CA ASN A 492 -19.32 19.27 36.06
C ASN A 492 -19.69 18.25 34.97
N LYS A 493 -20.33 18.68 33.87
CA LYS A 493 -20.63 17.80 32.74
C LYS A 493 -19.35 17.30 32.06
N LEU A 494 -18.31 18.13 31.95
CA LEU A 494 -17.03 17.71 31.38
C LEU A 494 -16.31 16.71 32.28
N ARG A 495 -16.34 16.95 33.59
CA ARG A 495 -15.78 16.04 34.60
C ARG A 495 -16.49 14.70 34.62
N GLN A 496 -17.82 14.70 34.56
CA GLN A 496 -18.63 13.49 34.47
C GLN A 496 -18.31 12.70 33.18
N THR A 497 -18.26 13.36 32.02
CA THR A 497 -17.89 12.68 30.75
C THR A 497 -16.49 12.07 30.81
N LEU A 498 -15.50 12.77 31.37
CA LEU A 498 -14.14 12.21 31.53
C LEU A 498 -14.13 11.04 32.52
N PHE A 499 -14.85 11.17 33.65
CA PHE A 499 -14.98 10.12 34.65
C PHE A 499 -15.63 8.86 34.09
N ASP A 500 -16.77 9.00 33.40
CA ASP A 500 -17.50 7.87 32.84
C ASP A 500 -16.68 7.16 31.76
N TYR A 501 -16.00 7.92 30.88
CA TYR A 501 -15.08 7.33 29.91
C TYR A 501 -13.93 6.60 30.60
N ALA A 502 -13.32 7.22 31.61
CA ALA A 502 -12.21 6.61 32.33
C ALA A 502 -12.63 5.32 33.04
N LEU A 503 -13.84 5.29 33.61
CA LEU A 503 -14.42 4.10 34.24
C LEU A 503 -14.67 2.98 33.23
N TRP A 504 -15.30 3.30 32.08
CA TRP A 504 -15.61 2.33 31.03
C TRP A 504 -14.36 1.74 30.36
N HIS A 505 -13.30 2.53 30.23
CA HIS A 505 -12.07 2.13 29.55
C HIS A 505 -10.90 1.82 30.50
N GLY A 506 -11.16 1.70 31.81
CA GLY A 506 -10.15 1.33 32.81
C GLY A 506 -9.00 2.33 32.98
N GLN A 507 -9.20 3.61 32.66
CA GLN A 507 -8.18 4.66 32.73
C GLN A 507 -8.07 5.25 34.14
N HIS A 508 -7.58 4.44 35.09
CA HIS A 508 -7.47 4.80 36.51
C HIS A 508 -6.72 6.13 36.76
N ALA A 509 -5.66 6.40 35.98
CA ALA A 509 -4.89 7.64 36.07
C ALA A 509 -5.73 8.90 35.83
N TRP A 510 -6.79 8.84 35.03
CA TRP A 510 -7.68 9.99 34.80
C TRP A 510 -8.69 10.16 35.94
N ILE A 511 -9.09 9.07 36.59
CA ILE A 511 -9.92 9.10 37.81
C ILE A 511 -9.14 9.75 38.95
N GLU A 512 -7.90 9.33 39.16
CA GLU A 512 -6.99 9.93 40.15
C GLU A 512 -6.78 11.42 39.89
N GLN A 513 -6.52 11.82 38.64
CA GLN A 513 -6.36 13.23 38.30
C GLN A 513 -7.63 14.06 38.52
N LEU A 514 -8.83 13.50 38.29
CA LEU A 514 -10.09 14.17 38.59
C LEU A 514 -10.28 14.35 40.11
N ALA A 515 -9.94 13.34 40.90
CA ALA A 515 -9.98 13.38 42.36
C ALA A 515 -8.99 14.42 42.92
N GLU A 516 -7.73 14.39 42.49
CA GLU A 516 -6.67 15.25 43.00
C GLU A 516 -6.83 16.70 42.56
N LYS A 517 -7.02 16.93 41.25
CA LYS A 517 -6.97 18.29 40.68
C LYS A 517 -8.27 19.03 40.89
N THR A 518 -9.41 18.35 40.76
CA THR A 518 -10.72 19.02 40.76
C THR A 518 -11.62 18.67 41.94
N ARG A 519 -11.20 17.73 42.80
CA ARG A 519 -12.03 17.18 43.90
C ARG A 519 -13.42 16.75 43.42
N PHE A 520 -13.48 16.13 42.24
CA PHE A 520 -14.73 15.69 41.67
C PHE A 520 -15.31 14.53 42.49
N ALA A 521 -16.49 14.73 43.09
CA ALA A 521 -17.03 13.82 44.10
C ALA A 521 -17.15 12.34 43.65
N PRO A 522 -17.63 12.03 42.42
CA PRO A 522 -17.64 10.64 41.93
C PRO A 522 -16.25 9.99 41.86
N ALA A 523 -15.22 10.77 41.52
CA ALA A 523 -13.85 10.28 41.40
C ALA A 523 -13.19 10.03 42.76
N LEU A 524 -13.53 10.82 43.79
CA LEU A 524 -13.00 10.63 45.15
C LEU A 524 -13.29 9.23 45.68
N SER A 525 -14.55 8.77 45.53
CA SER A 525 -15.00 7.45 46.00
C SER A 525 -14.29 6.24 45.38
N LEU A 526 -13.60 6.43 44.25
CA LEU A 526 -12.86 5.40 43.53
C LEU A 526 -11.34 5.63 43.56
N ALA A 527 -10.88 6.77 44.07
CA ALA A 527 -9.46 7.05 44.23
C ALA A 527 -8.91 6.25 45.43
N PRO A 528 -7.65 5.82 45.40
CA PRO A 528 -7.06 5.02 46.49
C PRO A 528 -7.06 5.69 47.87
N GLN A 529 -7.42 6.99 47.96
CA GLN A 529 -7.40 7.77 49.21
C GLN A 529 -8.78 8.22 49.74
N GLY A 530 -9.90 7.75 49.15
CA GLY A 530 -11.25 7.87 49.74
C GLY A 530 -12.14 9.00 49.20
#